data_AF-A0A4Y2TVX1-F1
#
_entry.id   AF-A0A4Y2TVX1-F1
#
_cell.length_a   1.000
_cell.length_b   1.000
_cell.length_c   1.000
_cell.angle_alpha   90.00
_cell.angle_beta   90.00
_cell.angle_gamma   90.00
#
_symmetry.space_group_name_H-M   'P 1'
#
loop_
_entity.id
_entity.type
_entity.pdbx_description
1 polymer ?
#
loop_
_entity_poly.entity_id
_entity_poly.type
_entity_poly.pdbx_seq_one_letter_code
_entity_poly.pdbx_strand_id
1 'polypeptide(L)'
;MPLHLKAQQEAVYNKVTCLRKEIEFEGLSYQPKDYEEKIKSLTTHPSLFNIINQISTTEPYKEDNSLMFFTDGSKTEMGTGCSYCAFENGIKV
;
A
#
# COMPACT_ATOMS: atom_id res chain seq x y z
N MET A 1 15.62 -10.36 19.48
CA MET A 1 16.84 -9.74 18.93
C MET A 1 16.86 -8.28 19.38
N PRO A 2 17.97 -7.73 19.88
CA PRO A 2 18.10 -6.30 20.17
C PRO A 2 17.70 -5.43 18.98
N LEU A 3 17.11 -4.26 19.26
CA LEU A 3 16.59 -3.34 18.23
C LEU A 3 17.66 -2.94 17.21
N HIS A 4 18.89 -2.68 17.67
CA HIS A 4 19.99 -2.27 16.80
C HIS A 4 20.36 -3.35 15.77
N LEU A 5 20.34 -4.63 16.16
CA LEU A 5 20.62 -5.74 15.23
C LEU A 5 19.51 -5.88 14.19
N LYS A 6 18.24 -5.74 14.60
CA LYS A 6 17.10 -5.78 13.66
C LYS A 6 17.18 -4.64 12.64
N ALA A 7 17.51 -3.43 13.08
CA ALA A 7 17.70 -2.29 12.20
C ALA A 7 18.87 -2.49 11.21
N GLN A 8 19.98 -3.09 11.65
CA GLN A 8 21.10 -3.43 10.76
C GLN A 8 20.69 -4.45 9.70
N GLN A 9 19.98 -5.51 10.08
CA GLN A 9 19.48 -6.51 9.13
C GLN A 9 18.54 -5.89 8.09
N GLU A 10 17.59 -5.05 8.52
CA GLU A 10 16.69 -4.35 7.59
C GLU A 10 17.43 -3.36 6.68
N ALA A 11 18.49 -2.71 7.16
CA ALA A 11 19.31 -1.83 6.35
C ALA A 11 20.09 -2.58 5.25
N VAL A 12 20.69 -3.72 5.59
CA VAL A 12 21.36 -4.61 4.62
C VAL A 12 20.36 -5.11 3.60
N TYR A 13 19.23 -5.65 4.05
CA TYR A 13 18.17 -6.16 3.18
C TYR A 13 17.68 -5.09 2.20
N ASN A 14 17.29 -3.91 2.68
CA ASN A 14 16.81 -2.82 1.82
C ASN A 14 17.86 -2.35 0.81
N LYS A 15 19.14 -2.32 1.19
CA LYS A 15 20.22 -1.90 0.29
C LYS A 15 20.37 -2.86 -0.90
N VAL A 16 20.24 -4.15 -0.65
CA VAL A 16 20.36 -5.19 -1.67
C VAL A 16 19.09 -5.30 -2.51
N THR A 17 17.90 -5.38 -1.89
CA THR A 17 16.65 -5.64 -2.61
C THR A 17 16.01 -4.38 -3.23
N CYS A 18 16.12 -3.22 -2.56
CA CYS A 18 15.44 -1.99 -2.99
C CYS A 18 16.38 -1.03 -3.73
N LEU A 19 17.63 -0.88 -3.24
CA LEU A 19 18.62 0.00 -3.89
C LEU A 19 19.46 -0.71 -4.94
N ARG A 20 19.39 -2.05 -5.01
CA ARG A 20 20.17 -2.89 -5.91
C ARG A 20 21.67 -2.60 -5.82
N LYS A 21 22.18 -2.38 -4.60
CA LYS A 21 23.61 -2.12 -4.32
C LYS A 21 24.24 -3.28 -3.57
N GLU A 22 25.45 -3.63 -3.96
CA GLU A 22 26.29 -4.58 -3.22
C GLU A 22 26.63 -4.02 -1.83
N ILE A 23 26.72 -4.92 -0.85
CA ILE A 23 27.20 -4.62 0.49
C ILE A 23 27.97 -5.80 1.05
N GLU A 24 29.04 -5.51 1.79
CA GLU A 24 29.70 -6.47 2.67
C GLU A 24 29.20 -6.26 4.10
N PHE A 25 28.75 -7.33 4.76
CA PHE A 25 28.27 -7.29 6.14
C PHE A 25 28.65 -8.59 6.84
N GLU A 26 29.27 -8.48 8.01
CA GLU A 26 29.77 -9.62 8.81
C GLU A 26 30.69 -10.57 8.00
N GLY A 27 31.49 -10.04 7.08
CA GLY A 27 32.42 -10.81 6.24
C GLY A 27 31.75 -11.59 5.09
N LEU A 28 30.46 -11.37 4.85
CA LEU A 28 29.72 -11.90 3.70
C LEU A 28 29.45 -10.79 2.70
N SER A 29 29.68 -11.05 1.40
CA SER A 29 29.28 -10.17 0.31
C SER A 29 27.87 -10.52 -0.16
N TYR A 30 27.01 -9.51 -0.23
CA TYR A 30 25.63 -9.61 -0.66
C TYR A 30 25.47 -8.93 -2.02
N GLN A 31 25.35 -9.74 -3.07
CA GLN A 31 25.21 -9.25 -4.45
C GLN A 31 23.74 -9.05 -4.79
N PRO A 32 23.33 -7.90 -5.36
CA PRO A 32 21.93 -7.65 -5.72
C PRO A 32 21.31 -8.71 -6.64
N LYS A 33 22.10 -9.27 -7.56
CA LYS A 33 21.65 -10.30 -8.51
C LYS A 33 21.17 -11.60 -7.84
N ASP A 34 21.60 -11.86 -6.62
CA ASP A 34 21.25 -13.09 -5.87
C ASP A 34 19.91 -12.94 -5.12
N TYR A 35 19.30 -11.75 -5.16
CA TYR A 35 18.06 -11.43 -4.45
C TYR A 35 17.02 -10.85 -5.40
N GLU A 36 15.75 -11.13 -5.12
CA GLU A 36 14.62 -10.53 -5.83
C GLU A 36 14.60 -9.01 -5.64
N GLU A 37 14.27 -8.28 -6.71
CA GLU A 37 14.06 -6.86 -6.62
C GLU A 37 12.73 -6.58 -5.92
N LYS A 38 12.79 -5.81 -4.84
CA LYS A 38 11.57 -5.30 -4.23
C LYS A 38 11.06 -4.17 -5.11
N ILE A 39 9.89 -4.37 -5.71
CA ILE A 39 9.22 -3.34 -6.52
C ILE A 39 9.11 -2.07 -5.65
N LYS A 40 9.77 -1.00 -6.10
CA LYS A 40 9.58 0.31 -5.49
C LYS A 40 8.11 0.67 -5.64
N SER A 41 7.41 0.88 -4.53
CA SER A 41 6.06 1.43 -4.54
C SER A 41 6.06 2.67 -5.44
N LEU A 42 5.34 2.55 -6.56
CA LEU A 42 5.12 3.54 -7.62
C LEU A 42 6.06 4.76 -7.59
N THR A 43 7.02 4.78 -8.51
CA THR A 43 7.73 6.02 -8.88
C THR A 43 6.78 7.07 -9.49
N THR A 44 5.57 6.66 -9.86
CA THR A 44 4.51 7.50 -10.38
C THR A 44 3.73 8.11 -9.21
N HIS A 45 3.91 9.42 -8.99
CA HIS A 45 3.09 10.18 -8.06
C HIS A 45 1.59 9.95 -8.35
N PRO A 46 0.72 9.70 -7.37
CA PRO A 46 -0.70 9.44 -7.60
C PRO A 46 -1.42 10.50 -8.44
N SER A 47 -0.96 11.76 -8.45
CA SER A 47 -1.52 12.81 -9.32
C SER A 47 -1.22 12.62 -10.81
N LEU A 48 -0.28 11.75 -11.19
CA LEU A 48 -0.04 11.34 -12.58
C LEU A 48 -1.07 10.31 -13.05
N PHE A 49 -1.76 9.64 -12.13
CA PHE A 49 -2.97 8.91 -12.49
C PHE A 49 -4.05 9.95 -12.77
N ASN A 50 -4.57 9.95 -13.99
CA ASN A 50 -5.66 10.82 -14.39
C ASN A 50 -6.97 10.35 -13.73
N ILE A 51 -7.09 10.57 -12.43
CA ILE A 51 -8.27 10.28 -11.62
C ILE A 51 -9.37 11.31 -11.84
N ILE A 52 -9.14 12.36 -12.63
CA ILE A 52 -10.14 13.40 -12.94
C ILE A 52 -11.40 12.77 -13.55
N ASN A 53 -11.24 11.74 -14.39
CA ASN A 53 -12.38 11.02 -14.96
C ASN A 53 -13.01 9.98 -13.99
N GLN A 54 -12.39 9.74 -12.84
CA GLN A 54 -12.87 8.83 -11.79
C GLN A 54 -13.51 9.56 -10.61
N ILE A 55 -13.28 10.88 -10.48
CA ILE A 55 -13.84 11.71 -9.43
C ILE A 55 -15.02 12.47 -10.03
N SER A 56 -16.24 12.12 -9.61
CA SER A 56 -17.40 12.96 -9.90
C SER A 56 -17.64 13.93 -8.75
N THR A 57 -17.75 15.22 -9.05
CA THR A 57 -18.21 16.25 -8.11
C THR A 57 -19.71 16.54 -8.26
N THR A 58 -20.39 15.91 -9.21
CA THR A 58 -21.85 15.99 -9.29
C THR A 58 -22.44 15.34 -8.05
N GLU A 59 -23.51 15.92 -7.49
CA GLU A 59 -24.26 15.21 -6.46
C GLU A 59 -24.62 13.82 -6.98
N PRO A 60 -24.45 12.77 -6.16
CA PRO A 60 -24.83 11.43 -6.57
C PRO A 60 -26.30 11.47 -6.98
N TYR A 61 -26.59 10.96 -8.17
CA TYR A 61 -27.96 10.82 -8.66
C TYR A 61 -28.75 10.07 -7.59
N LYS A 62 -29.75 10.75 -6.98
CA LYS A 62 -30.67 10.13 -6.04
C LYS A 62 -31.59 9.21 -6.82
N GLU A 63 -31.08 8.04 -7.14
CA GLU A 63 -31.90 6.97 -7.66
C GLU A 63 -32.66 6.42 -6.46
N ASP A 64 -33.97 6.71 -6.43
CA ASP A 64 -34.92 6.42 -5.35
C ASP A 64 -35.02 4.91 -5.01
N ASN A 65 -34.33 4.05 -5.79
CA ASN A 65 -34.25 2.60 -5.68
C ASN A 65 -32.80 2.04 -5.75
N SER A 66 -31.77 2.86 -5.46
CA SER A 66 -30.37 2.43 -5.64
C SER A 66 -29.77 1.82 -4.39
N LEU A 67 -29.18 0.64 -4.57
CA LEU A 67 -28.36 -0.04 -3.58
C LEU A 67 -27.08 0.78 -3.35
N MET A 68 -26.99 1.42 -2.19
CA MET A 68 -25.86 2.25 -1.80
C MET A 68 -24.86 1.43 -1.01
N PHE A 69 -23.59 1.45 -1.41
CA PHE A 69 -22.49 0.84 -0.65
C PHE A 69 -21.64 1.93 -0.02
N PHE A 70 -21.44 1.84 1.29
CA PHE A 70 -20.48 2.65 2.02
C PHE A 70 -19.32 1.76 2.45
N THR A 71 -18.10 2.17 2.14
CA THR A 71 -16.90 1.43 2.51
C THR A 71 -16.05 2.29 3.43
N ASP A 72 -15.55 1.69 4.51
CA ASP A 72 -14.56 2.33 5.38
C ASP A 72 -13.31 1.46 5.49
N GLY A 73 -12.15 2.10 5.48
CA GLY A 73 -10.85 1.47 5.54
C GLY A 73 -10.05 2.02 6.71
N SER A 74 -9.52 1.12 7.55
CA SER A 74 -8.64 1.47 8.65
C SER A 74 -7.24 0.90 8.42
N LYS A 75 -6.22 1.70 8.76
CA LYS A 75 -4.82 1.26 8.75
C LYS A 75 -4.20 1.55 10.10
N THR A 76 -3.57 0.53 10.68
CA THR A 76 -2.80 0.61 11.91
C THR A 76 -1.36 0.14 11.65
N GLU A 77 -0.49 0.31 12.64
CA GLU A 77 0.86 -0.25 12.59
C GLU A 77 0.88 -1.79 12.50
N MET A 78 -0.19 -2.45 12.97
CA MET A 78 -0.32 -3.92 12.96
C MET A 78 -0.96 -4.47 11.69
N GLY A 79 -1.58 -3.64 10.84
CA GLY A 79 -2.22 -4.12 9.63
C GLY A 79 -3.20 -3.15 8.98
N THR A 80 -3.98 -3.66 8.04
CA THR A 80 -5.01 -2.90 7.32
C THR A 80 -6.30 -3.71 7.34
N GLY A 81 -7.42 -3.06 7.63
CA GLY A 81 -8.75 -3.65 7.63
C GLY A 81 -9.70 -2.81 6.77
N CYS A 82 -10.68 -3.47 6.16
CA CYS A 82 -11.76 -2.82 5.45
C CYS A 82 -13.11 -3.32 5.94
N SER A 83 -14.11 -2.45 5.91
CA SER A 83 -15.49 -2.75 6.22
C SER A 83 -16.39 -2.10 5.19
N TYR A 84 -17.60 -2.64 5.03
CA TYR A 84 -18.63 -2.00 4.21
C TYR A 84 -20.01 -2.19 4.83
N CYS A 85 -20.93 -1.31 4.47
CA CYS A 85 -22.36 -1.49 4.68
C CYS A 85 -23.13 -1.16 3.41
N ALA A 86 -24.19 -1.93 3.16
CA ALA A 86 -25.09 -1.73 2.05
C ALA A 86 -26.43 -1.19 2.56
N PHE A 87 -27.04 -0.29 1.80
CA PHE A 87 -28.36 0.24 2.07
C PHE A 87 -29.21 0.14 0.81
N GLU A 88 -30.41 -0.41 0.96
CA GLU A 88 -31.44 -0.42 -0.07
C GLU A 88 -32.59 0.46 0.42
N ASN A 89 -32.93 1.50 -0.34
CA ASN A 89 -34.01 2.46 -0.01
C ASN A 89 -33.90 3.06 1.40
N GLY A 90 -32.66 3.32 1.85
CA GLY A 90 -32.36 3.85 3.18
C GLY A 90 -32.41 2.82 4.31
N ILE A 91 -32.66 1.53 4.02
CA ILE A 91 -32.65 0.43 4.96
C ILE A 91 -31.33 -0.34 4.81
N LYS A 92 -30.63 -0.59 5.92
CA LYS A 92 -29.41 -1.40 5.90
C LYS A 92 -29.73 -2.85 5.55
N VAL A 93 -29.01 -3.42 4.58
CA VAL A 93 -29.12 -4.82 4.13
C VAL A 93 -27.85 -5.61 4.37
#